data_AF-A0A6J5KEN1-F1
#
_entry.id   AF-A0A6J5KEN1-F1
#
_cell.length_a   1.000
_cell.length_b   1.000
_cell.length_c   1.000
_cell.angle_alpha   90.00
_cell.angle_beta   90.00
_cell.angle_gamma   90.00
#
_symmetry.space_group_name_H-M   'P 1'
#
loop_
_entity.id
_entity.type
_entity.pdbx_description
1 polymer ?
#
loop_
_entity_poly.entity_id
_entity_poly.type
_entity_poly.pdbx_seq_one_letter_code
_entity_poly.pdbx_strand_id
1 'polypeptide(L)'
;MWTSIALHTTPGIPQHLKRVVALVTVGVEMDVLGLAYDEFTEEERHAVTHAHPRGAHFKENIIDAFTQGIIHKPHTTFGNVKADVLELKDPHYHRENFCTMILGSSWKE
;
A
#
# COMPACT_ATOMS: atom_id res chain seq x y z
N MET A 1 15.20 -5.55 10.25
CA MET A 1 15.06 -4.63 9.11
C MET A 1 14.20 -5.26 8.02
N TRP A 2 14.63 -6.36 7.38
CA TRP A 2 13.85 -7.03 6.31
C TRP A 2 12.40 -7.38 6.64
N THR A 3 12.12 -7.87 7.86
CA THR A 3 10.74 -8.17 8.30
C THR A 3 9.84 -6.94 8.28
N SER A 4 10.36 -5.75 8.63
CA SER A 4 9.58 -4.51 8.55
C SER A 4 9.22 -4.21 7.10
N ILE A 5 10.20 -4.26 6.19
CA ILE A 5 9.96 -4.00 4.77
C ILE A 5 8.95 -5.00 4.20
N ALA A 6 9.10 -6.29 4.50
CA ALA A 6 8.25 -7.33 3.93
C ALA A 6 6.79 -7.26 4.41
N LEU A 7 6.56 -6.88 5.68
CA LEU A 7 5.25 -7.07 6.32
C LEU A 7 4.53 -5.77 6.69
N HIS A 8 5.15 -4.59 6.54
CA HIS A 8 4.54 -3.32 6.96
C HIS A 8 3.27 -2.92 6.21
N THR A 9 2.89 -3.63 5.16
CA THR A 9 1.64 -3.40 4.41
C THR A 9 0.69 -4.59 4.49
N THR A 10 0.95 -5.57 5.36
CA THR A 10 0.09 -6.74 5.53
C THR A 10 -0.90 -6.49 6.66
N PRO A 11 -2.18 -6.19 6.39
CA PRO A 11 -3.14 -5.86 7.45
C PRO A 11 -3.24 -6.99 8.46
N GLY A 12 -3.32 -6.63 9.74
CA GLY A 12 -3.51 -7.60 10.81
C GLY A 12 -2.27 -8.40 11.22
N ILE A 13 -1.08 -8.15 10.65
CA ILE A 13 0.17 -8.82 11.07
C ILE A 13 1.10 -7.91 11.89
N PRO A 14 1.46 -6.68 11.45
CA PRO A 14 2.45 -5.83 12.09
C PRO A 14 2.27 -5.61 13.60
N GLN A 15 1.03 -5.50 14.07
CA GLN A 15 0.72 -5.26 15.48
C GLN A 15 1.11 -6.41 16.41
N HIS A 16 1.34 -7.61 15.85
CA HIS A 16 1.80 -8.79 16.58
C HIS A 16 3.32 -9.00 16.48
N LEU A 17 4.03 -8.14 15.76
CA LEU A 17 5.47 -8.26 15.53
C LEU A 17 6.27 -7.28 16.41
N LYS A 18 7.58 -7.24 16.19
CA LYS A 18 8.47 -6.28 16.85
C LYS A 18 7.96 -4.85 16.63
N ARG A 19 8.06 -4.00 17.65
CA ARG A 19 7.59 -2.59 17.62
C ARG A 19 8.05 -1.81 16.39
N VAL A 20 9.25 -2.08 15.87
CA VAL A 20 9.77 -1.44 14.65
C VAL A 20 8.97 -1.80 13.38
N VAL A 21 8.33 -2.97 13.31
CA VAL A 21 7.45 -3.35 12.20
C VAL A 21 6.13 -2.58 12.29
N ALA A 22 5.54 -2.53 13.49
CA ALA A 22 4.34 -1.74 13.75
C ALA A 22 4.57 -0.25 13.48
N LEU A 23 5.70 0.32 13.93
CA LEU A 23 6.03 1.73 13.73
C LEU A 23 6.17 2.11 12.25
N VAL A 24 6.79 1.24 11.44
CA VAL A 24 6.88 1.45 9.98
C VAL A 24 5.50 1.40 9.33
N THR A 25 4.61 0.53 9.81
CA THR A 25 3.23 0.42 9.31
C THR A 25 2.46 1.71 9.59
N VAL A 26 2.44 2.16 10.86
CA VAL A 26 1.75 3.39 11.28
C VAL A 26 2.30 4.61 10.54
N GLY A 27 3.61 4.68 10.31
CA GLY A 27 4.21 5.78 9.54
C GLY A 27 3.68 5.85 8.10
N VAL A 28 3.59 4.72 7.41
CA VAL A 28 3.04 4.65 6.04
C VAL A 28 1.54 4.93 6.02
N GLU A 29 0.79 4.39 6.97
CA GLU A 29 -0.64 4.63 7.13
C GLU A 29 -0.96 6.10 7.35
N MET A 30 -0.21 6.78 8.22
CA MET A 30 -0.35 8.22 8.46
C MET A 30 0.05 9.04 7.23
N ASP A 31 1.24 8.81 6.66
CA ASP A 31 1.75 9.66 5.58
C ASP A 31 0.96 9.49 4.27
N VAL A 32 0.62 8.25 3.90
CA VAL A 32 0.00 7.93 2.61
C VAL A 32 -1.53 7.93 2.70
N LEU A 33 -2.08 7.31 3.74
CA LEU A 33 -3.54 7.12 3.86
C LEU A 33 -4.21 8.18 4.75
N GLY A 34 -3.43 8.92 5.54
CA GLY A 34 -3.98 9.90 6.49
C GLY A 34 -4.65 9.26 7.71
N LEU A 35 -4.34 8.01 8.03
CA LEU A 35 -4.88 7.35 9.23
C LEU A 35 -4.25 7.96 10.49
N ALA A 36 -5.05 8.13 11.54
CA ALA A 36 -4.67 8.81 12.78
C ALA A 36 -4.18 10.26 12.58
N TYR A 37 -4.56 10.93 11.47
CA TYR A 37 -4.10 12.29 11.17
C TYR A 37 -4.36 13.27 12.31
N ASP A 38 -5.56 13.22 12.89
CA ASP A 38 -6.00 14.09 13.98
C ASP A 38 -5.44 13.71 15.35
N GLU A 39 -4.72 12.58 15.47
CA GLU A 39 -4.02 12.21 16.71
C GLU A 39 -2.71 12.99 16.90
N PHE A 40 -2.23 13.65 15.83
CA PHE A 40 -1.09 14.55 15.87
C PHE A 40 -1.56 16.00 15.87
N THR A 41 -0.77 16.88 16.46
CA THR A 41 -1.00 18.33 16.36
C THR A 41 -0.63 18.85 14.96
N GLU A 42 -1.14 20.02 14.60
CA GLU A 42 -0.74 20.67 13.34
C GLU A 42 0.76 20.96 13.33
N GLU A 43 1.30 21.38 14.48
CA GLU A 43 2.71 21.69 14.68
C GLU A 43 3.60 20.45 14.46
N GLU A 44 3.22 19.28 14.98
CA GLU A 44 3.96 18.04 14.79
C GLU A 44 3.97 17.60 13.32
N ARG A 45 2.81 17.64 12.65
CA ARG A 45 2.71 17.31 11.22
C ARG A 45 3.50 18.30 10.37
N HIS A 46 3.42 19.59 10.69
CA HIS A 46 4.14 20.63 9.97
C HIS A 46 5.65 20.49 10.17
N ALA A 47 6.14 20.16 11.37
CA ALA A 47 7.56 19.95 11.63
C ALA A 47 8.16 18.86 10.72
N VAL A 48 7.45 17.74 10.53
CA VAL A 48 7.88 16.65 9.64
C VAL A 48 7.89 17.10 8.18
N THR A 49 6.79 17.68 7.70
CA THR A 49 6.67 18.09 6.28
C THR A 49 7.54 19.29 5.93
N HIS A 50 7.93 20.10 6.92
CA HIS A 50 8.90 21.17 6.76
C HIS A 50 10.34 20.63 6.64
N ALA A 51 10.72 19.69 7.51
CA ALA A 51 12.03 19.03 7.46
C ALA A 51 12.19 18.10 6.24
N HIS A 52 11.08 17.48 5.82
CA HIS A 52 11.01 16.55 4.69
C HIS A 52 9.87 16.95 3.75
N PRO A 53 10.08 17.97 2.89
CA PRO A 53 9.09 18.42 1.94
C PRO A 53 8.61 17.29 1.02
N ARG A 54 7.30 17.12 0.92
CA ARG A 54 6.67 16.08 0.09
C ARG A 54 6.77 16.38 -1.42
N GLY A 55 7.09 17.62 -1.78
CA GLY A 55 7.06 18.11 -3.15
C GLY A 55 5.64 18.39 -3.65
N ALA A 56 5.54 18.99 -4.84
CA ALA A 56 4.26 19.20 -5.51
C ALA A 56 3.69 17.87 -6.02
N HIS A 57 2.36 17.76 -6.07
CA HIS A 57 1.66 16.59 -6.63
C HIS A 57 2.05 15.26 -6.00
N PHE A 58 2.32 15.24 -4.68
CA PHE A 58 2.77 14.03 -3.98
C PHE A 58 1.83 12.83 -4.21
N LYS A 59 0.51 13.05 -4.19
CA LYS A 59 -0.49 11.98 -4.32
C LYS A 59 -0.44 11.33 -5.70
N GLU A 60 -0.29 12.13 -6.74
CA GLU A 60 -0.15 11.66 -8.11
C GLU A 60 1.20 10.95 -8.30
N ASN A 61 2.28 11.57 -7.80
CA ASN A 61 3.64 11.04 -7.94
C ASN A 61 3.84 9.71 -7.20
N ILE A 62 3.24 9.53 -6.01
CA ILE A 62 3.35 8.25 -5.29
C ILE A 62 2.56 7.13 -6.00
N ILE A 63 1.42 7.45 -6.60
CA ILE A 63 0.66 6.51 -7.44
C ILE A 63 1.49 6.12 -8.68
N ASP A 64 2.16 7.08 -9.31
CA ASP A 64 3.06 6.83 -10.44
C ASP A 64 4.23 5.93 -10.04
N ALA A 65 4.87 6.21 -8.90
CA ALA A 65 5.96 5.39 -8.39
C ALA A 65 5.51 3.95 -8.10
N PHE A 66 4.34 3.76 -7.50
CA PHE A 66 3.77 2.42 -7.31
C PHE A 66 3.52 1.72 -8.64
N THR A 67 2.95 2.43 -9.62
CA THR A 67 2.67 1.90 -10.97
C THR A 67 3.95 1.40 -11.63
N GLN A 68 5.00 2.23 -11.69
CA GLN A 68 6.28 1.86 -12.28
C GLN A 68 6.89 0.61 -11.61
N GLY A 69 6.71 0.50 -10.29
CA GLY A 69 7.21 -0.62 -9.51
C GLY A 69 6.46 -1.95 -9.72
N ILE A 70 5.25 -1.95 -10.28
CA ILE A 70 4.39 -3.15 -10.35
C ILE A 70 3.82 -3.47 -11.74
N ILE A 71 3.83 -2.53 -12.69
CA ILE A 71 3.22 -2.70 -14.03
C ILE A 71 3.83 -3.87 -14.81
N HIS A 72 5.08 -4.21 -14.55
CA HIS A 72 5.79 -5.35 -15.16
C HIS A 72 5.52 -6.70 -14.46
N LYS A 73 4.70 -6.71 -13.39
CA LYS A 73 4.35 -7.90 -12.60
C LYS A 73 2.91 -7.83 -12.08
N PRO A 74 1.91 -7.64 -12.98
CA PRO A 74 0.52 -7.38 -12.59
C PRO A 74 -0.10 -8.50 -11.74
N HIS A 75 0.29 -9.76 -11.95
CA HIS A 75 -0.18 -10.90 -11.14
C HIS A 75 0.14 -10.78 -9.63
N THR A 76 1.19 -10.03 -9.26
CA THR A 76 1.55 -9.82 -7.83
C THR A 76 0.59 -8.90 -7.07
N THR A 77 -0.37 -8.30 -7.77
CA THR A 77 -1.38 -7.41 -7.19
C THR A 77 -2.61 -8.15 -6.68
N PHE A 78 -2.77 -9.44 -7.00
CA PHE A 78 -3.91 -10.23 -6.55
C PHE A 78 -4.00 -10.25 -5.02
N GLY A 79 -5.17 -9.87 -4.49
CA GLY A 79 -5.43 -9.83 -3.05
C GLY A 79 -4.82 -8.64 -2.29
N ASN A 80 -4.31 -7.60 -2.96
CA ASN A 80 -3.79 -6.41 -2.29
C ASN A 80 -4.14 -5.08 -2.99
N VAL A 81 -3.90 -3.96 -2.29
CA VAL A 81 -4.27 -2.60 -2.74
C VAL A 81 -3.57 -2.14 -4.02
N LYS A 82 -2.51 -2.84 -4.46
CA LYS A 82 -1.82 -2.48 -5.70
C LYS A 82 -2.64 -2.79 -6.95
N ALA A 83 -3.69 -3.60 -6.85
CA ALA A 83 -4.66 -3.78 -7.93
C ALA A 83 -5.37 -2.46 -8.28
N ASP A 84 -5.65 -1.61 -7.28
CA ASP A 84 -6.30 -0.31 -7.50
C ASP A 84 -5.38 0.69 -8.21
N VAL A 85 -4.07 0.60 -7.95
CA VAL A 85 -3.07 1.41 -8.63
C VAL A 85 -3.04 1.07 -10.13
N LEU A 86 -3.02 -0.22 -10.47
CA LEU A 86 -2.98 -0.64 -11.88
C LEU A 86 -4.31 -0.40 -12.59
N GLU A 87 -5.45 -0.63 -11.94
CA GLU A 87 -6.76 -0.28 -12.49
C GLU A 87 -6.85 1.19 -12.89
N LEU A 88 -6.26 2.08 -12.08
CA LEU A 88 -6.25 3.51 -12.36
C LEU A 88 -5.31 3.89 -13.53
N LYS A 89 -4.18 3.18 -13.69
CA LYS A 89 -3.04 3.67 -14.49
C LYS A 89 -2.75 2.86 -15.75
N ASP A 90 -3.22 1.62 -15.84
CA ASP A 90 -3.03 0.74 -16.98
C ASP A 90 -4.39 0.36 -17.58
N PRO A 91 -4.79 0.92 -18.74
CA PRO A 91 -6.07 0.61 -19.38
C PRO A 91 -6.16 -0.84 -19.89
N HIS A 92 -5.05 -1.58 -19.91
CA HIS A 92 -4.98 -2.98 -20.30
C HIS A 92 -4.90 -3.92 -19.09
N TYR A 93 -4.87 -3.39 -17.87
CA TYR A 93 -4.86 -4.22 -16.68
C TYR A 93 -6.22 -4.89 -16.48
N HIS A 94 -6.17 -6.21 -16.27
CA HIS A 94 -7.34 -7.01 -15.95
C HIS A 94 -7.09 -7.70 -14.61
N ARG A 95 -7.92 -7.36 -13.61
CA ARG A 95 -7.84 -7.98 -12.28
C ARG A 95 -8.12 -9.47 -12.35
N GLU A 96 -7.29 -10.25 -11.69
CA GLU A 96 -7.60 -11.64 -11.38
C GLU A 96 -8.84 -11.71 -10.48
N ASN A 97 -9.75 -12.63 -10.80
CA ASN A 97 -11.01 -12.80 -10.09
C ASN A 97 -11.00 -14.12 -9.28
N PHE A 98 -11.06 -13.99 -7.97
CA PHE A 98 -11.05 -15.12 -7.04
C PHE A 98 -12.21 -16.10 -7.29
N CYS A 99 -13.42 -15.61 -7.56
CA CYS A 99 -14.58 -16.44 -7.83
C CYS A 99 -14.43 -17.24 -9.13
N THR A 100 -13.87 -16.64 -10.18
CA THR A 100 -13.56 -17.36 -11.44
C THR A 100 -12.60 -18.51 -11.20
N MET A 101 -11.60 -18.35 -10.32
CA MET A 101 -10.68 -19.42 -9.96
C MET A 101 -11.39 -20.57 -9.23
N ILE A 102 -12.31 -20.26 -8.30
CA ILE A 102 -13.12 -21.27 -7.60
C ILE A 102 -13.99 -22.04 -8.60
N LEU A 103 -14.71 -21.34 -9.47
CA LEU A 103 -15.62 -21.95 -10.44
C LEU A 103 -14.88 -22.77 -11.52
N GLY A 104 -13.63 -22.41 -11.83
CA GLY A 104 -12.75 -23.15 -12.74
C GLY A 104 -11.95 -24.27 -12.09
N SER A 105 -12.13 -24.52 -10.79
CA SER A 105 -11.41 -25.55 -10.04
C SER A 105 -11.78 -26.96 -10.53
N SER A 106 -10.78 -27.84 -10.66
CA SER A 106 -11.00 -29.25 -11.08
C SER A 106 -11.67 -30.13 -10.03
N TRP A 107 -11.85 -29.62 -8.80
CA TRP A 107 -12.58 -30.33 -7.76
C TRP A 107 -14.05 -30.46 -8.17
N LYS A 108 -14.58 -31.69 -8.18
CA LYS A 108 -16.01 -31.93 -8.32
C LYS A 108 -16.64 -31.67 -6.96
N GLU A 109 -17.57 -30.72 -6.91
CA GLU A 109 -18.37 -30.28 -5.73
C GLU A 109 -17.65 -30.31 -4.38
#